data_AF-A0A089QF55-F1
#
_entry.id   AF-A0A089QF55-F1
#
_cell.length_a   1.000
_cell.length_b   1.000
_cell.length_c   1.000
_cell.angle_alpha   90.00
_cell.angle_beta   90.00
_cell.angle_gamma   90.00
#
_symmetry.space_group_name_H-M   'P 1'
#
loop_
_entity.id
_entity.type
_entity.pdbx_description
1 polymer ?
#
loop_
_entity_poly.entity_id
_entity_poly.type
_entity_poly.pdbx_seq_one_letter_code
_entity_poly.pdbx_strand_id
1 'polypeptide(L)'
;MWFKKEQKRVCGGNCYGGNKGVLPEEGKSPVIAPKPQPKTLGKELREIATPIHEEYMEKLKKMREIREDQYKHYAEIVFNNTKEQLREEANNGRFRYTVSEEDVKNILKDKGFGGVDIDDLVEVLSELGRTMGIGVSSKEYLKDLVYEDGERKEDEYETWVIFEW
;
A
#
# COMPACT_ATOMS: atom_id res chain seq x y z
N MET A 1 -26.29 -42.13 -7.07
CA MET A 1 -26.32 -42.00 -8.55
C MET A 1 -26.18 -40.51 -8.88
N TRP A 2 -24.93 -40.05 -9.03
CA TRP A 2 -24.32 -39.55 -10.28
C TRP A 2 -24.85 -38.17 -10.75
N PHE A 3 -23.90 -37.23 -10.85
CA PHE A 3 -23.98 -35.86 -11.34
C PHE A 3 -24.92 -35.68 -12.55
N LYS A 4 -25.81 -34.68 -12.50
CA LYS A 4 -26.43 -34.09 -13.69
C LYS A 4 -25.77 -32.75 -14.00
N LYS A 5 -25.00 -32.78 -15.09
CA LYS A 5 -24.45 -31.65 -15.83
C LYS A 5 -25.58 -30.97 -16.61
N GLU A 6 -25.37 -29.69 -16.95
CA GLU A 6 -26.18 -28.75 -17.76
C GLU A 6 -26.79 -27.62 -16.91
N GLN A 7 -26.71 -26.34 -17.26
CA GLN A 7 -26.51 -25.66 -18.54
C GLN A 7 -26.13 -24.20 -18.20
N LYS A 8 -25.05 -23.65 -18.76
CA LYS A 8 -24.89 -22.18 -18.82
C LYS A 8 -25.36 -21.72 -20.20
N ARG A 9 -26.60 -21.26 -20.30
CA ARG A 9 -27.00 -20.18 -21.22
C ARG A 9 -26.55 -18.87 -20.54
N VAL A 10 -26.14 -17.81 -21.23
CA VAL A 10 -27.00 -16.93 -22.04
C VAL A 10 -26.11 -16.07 -22.96
N CYS A 11 -26.43 -16.18 -24.26
CA CYS A 11 -26.46 -15.18 -25.33
C CYS A 11 -25.25 -14.36 -25.77
N GLY A 12 -25.00 -14.43 -27.09
CA GLY A 12 -24.86 -13.21 -27.90
C GLY A 12 -23.90 -13.33 -29.07
N GLY A 13 -24.42 -13.67 -30.26
CA GLY A 13 -23.72 -13.39 -31.53
C GLY A 13 -23.75 -14.53 -32.54
N ASN A 14 -24.75 -14.49 -33.43
CA ASN A 14 -25.04 -15.49 -34.44
C ASN A 14 -23.93 -15.71 -35.47
N CYS A 15 -23.79 -16.99 -35.78
CA CYS A 15 -23.13 -17.58 -36.92
C CYS A 15 -23.72 -17.07 -38.24
N TYR A 16 -22.86 -16.68 -39.18
CA TYR A 16 -23.15 -16.78 -40.61
C TYR A 16 -21.96 -17.44 -41.30
N GLY A 17 -22.16 -18.68 -41.73
CA GLY A 17 -21.33 -19.30 -42.76
C GLY A 17 -21.81 -18.90 -44.16
N GLY A 18 -20.94 -19.09 -45.14
CA GLY A 18 -21.33 -19.34 -46.54
C GLY A 18 -21.05 -18.23 -47.56
N ASN A 19 -19.95 -18.43 -48.31
CA ASN A 19 -19.71 -18.09 -49.72
C ASN A 19 -20.17 -16.75 -50.31
N LYS A 20 -19.19 -15.93 -50.71
CA LYS A 20 -19.21 -15.22 -52.00
C LYS A 20 -17.82 -15.29 -52.63
N GLY A 21 -17.75 -15.89 -53.82
CA GLY A 21 -16.56 -15.85 -54.65
C GLY A 21 -16.23 -14.41 -55.05
N VAL A 22 -14.97 -14.06 -54.93
CA VAL A 22 -14.31 -13.00 -55.70
C VAL A 22 -12.89 -13.50 -55.99
N LEU A 23 -12.50 -13.39 -57.27
CA LEU A 23 -11.22 -13.78 -57.84
C LEU A 23 -10.02 -13.18 -57.08
N PRO A 24 -8.83 -13.82 -57.12
CA PRO A 24 -7.65 -13.29 -56.44
C PRO A 24 -7.23 -11.96 -57.07
N GLU A 25 -7.08 -10.91 -56.26
CA GLU A 25 -6.30 -9.73 -56.68
C GLU A 25 -4.84 -10.14 -56.80
N GLU A 26 -4.30 -10.04 -58.01
CA GLU A 26 -2.88 -10.07 -58.29
C GLU A 26 -2.18 -8.94 -57.52
N GLY A 27 -1.09 -9.24 -56.82
CA GLY A 27 -0.10 -8.22 -56.43
C GLY A 27 0.12 -7.92 -54.95
N LYS A 28 -0.15 -8.83 -54.02
CA LYS A 28 0.41 -8.71 -52.65
C LYS A 28 1.46 -9.79 -52.42
N SER A 29 2.72 -9.36 -52.33
CA SER A 29 3.85 -10.16 -51.85
C SER A 29 3.42 -11.01 -50.66
N PRO A 30 3.89 -12.27 -50.52
CA PRO A 30 3.51 -13.10 -49.40
C PRO A 30 3.92 -12.35 -48.14
N VAL A 31 2.92 -11.92 -47.36
CA VAL A 31 3.15 -11.54 -45.96
C VAL A 31 3.70 -12.80 -45.33
N ILE A 32 5.01 -12.80 -45.06
CA ILE A 32 5.68 -13.88 -44.36
C ILE A 32 4.96 -13.97 -43.02
N ALA A 33 4.10 -14.97 -42.86
CA ALA A 33 3.49 -15.27 -41.58
C ALA A 33 4.66 -15.45 -40.59
N PRO A 34 4.66 -14.74 -39.44
CA PRO A 34 5.73 -14.90 -38.47
C PRO A 34 5.87 -16.38 -38.15
N LYS A 35 7.09 -16.91 -38.28
CA LYS A 35 7.37 -18.33 -38.01
C LYS A 35 6.74 -18.67 -36.66
N PRO A 36 5.98 -19.77 -36.55
CA PRO A 36 5.39 -20.16 -35.27
C PRO A 36 6.51 -20.29 -34.25
N GLN A 37 6.45 -19.47 -33.19
CA GLN A 37 7.41 -19.58 -32.10
C GLN A 37 7.37 -21.00 -31.53
N PRO A 38 8.52 -21.61 -31.19
CA PRO A 38 8.54 -22.94 -30.63
C PRO A 38 7.68 -22.98 -29.35
N LYS A 39 6.74 -23.93 -29.27
CA LYS A 39 5.89 -24.15 -28.09
C LYS A 39 6.68 -24.44 -26.81
N THR A 40 7.98 -24.69 -26.95
CA THR A 40 8.94 -24.99 -25.87
C THR A 40 9.56 -23.75 -25.25
N LEU A 41 9.77 -22.67 -26.01
CA LEU A 41 10.46 -21.47 -25.53
C LEU A 41 9.71 -20.81 -24.35
N GLY A 42 8.39 -20.74 -24.43
CA GLY A 42 7.57 -20.18 -23.35
C GLY A 42 7.56 -21.04 -22.07
N LYS A 43 7.74 -22.36 -22.20
CA LYS A 43 7.83 -23.28 -21.05
C LYS A 43 9.19 -23.15 -20.36
N GLU A 44 10.26 -23.14 -21.15
CA GLU A 44 11.64 -22.95 -20.65
C GLU A 44 11.81 -21.57 -19.99
N LEU A 45 11.30 -20.50 -20.61
CA LEU A 45 11.32 -19.17 -20.01
C LEU A 45 10.52 -19.09 -18.71
N ARG A 46 9.39 -19.79 -18.61
CA ARG A 46 8.58 -19.84 -17.39
C ARG A 46 9.29 -20.61 -16.28
N GLU A 47 9.90 -21.75 -16.60
CA GLU A 47 10.67 -22.56 -15.65
C GLU A 47 11.88 -21.81 -15.10
N ILE A 48 12.48 -20.91 -15.89
CA ILE A 48 13.56 -20.01 -15.42
C ILE A 48 13.00 -18.84 -14.62
N ALA A 49 11.90 -18.22 -15.06
CA ALA A 49 11.37 -17.00 -14.43
C ALA A 49 10.68 -17.27 -13.09
N THR A 50 10.04 -18.42 -12.90
CA THR A 50 9.33 -18.77 -11.66
C THR A 50 10.23 -18.76 -10.42
N PRO A 51 11.38 -19.47 -10.37
CA PRO A 51 12.24 -19.44 -9.18
C PRO A 51 12.83 -18.05 -8.91
N ILE A 52 13.16 -17.27 -9.96
CA ILE A 52 13.63 -15.89 -9.81
C ILE A 52 12.55 -15.00 -9.19
N HIS A 53 11.30 -15.17 -9.63
CA HIS A 53 10.17 -14.44 -9.09
C HIS A 53 9.89 -14.84 -7.63
N GLU A 54 9.92 -16.12 -7.31
CA GLU A 54 9.75 -16.62 -5.93
C GLU A 54 10.85 -16.10 -5.01
N GLU A 55 12.12 -16.14 -5.43
CA GLU A 55 13.24 -15.59 -4.66
C GLU A 55 13.10 -14.07 -4.44
N TYR A 56 12.64 -13.34 -5.45
CA TYR A 56 12.37 -11.91 -5.34
C TYR A 56 11.23 -11.62 -4.34
N MET A 57 10.14 -12.39 -4.41
CA MET A 57 9.02 -12.25 -3.48
C MET A 57 9.42 -12.61 -2.04
N GLU A 58 10.27 -13.62 -1.84
CA GLU A 58 10.78 -13.96 -0.51
C GLU A 58 11.68 -12.86 0.06
N LYS A 59 12.55 -12.25 -0.77
CA LYS A 59 13.35 -11.08 -0.38
C LYS A 59 12.47 -9.89 0.00
N LEU A 60 11.43 -9.61 -0.77
CA LEU A 60 10.46 -8.55 -0.45
C LEU A 60 9.73 -8.83 0.87
N LYS A 61 9.34 -10.08 1.13
CA LYS A 61 8.70 -10.48 2.38
C LYS A 61 9.63 -10.25 3.58
N LYS A 62 10.89 -10.69 3.50
CA LYS A 62 11.89 -10.45 4.56
C LYS A 62 12.13 -8.95 4.79
N MET A 63 12.22 -8.16 3.71
CA MET A 63 12.34 -6.70 3.82
C MET A 63 11.13 -6.07 4.52
N ARG A 64 9.92 -6.57 4.24
CA ARG A 64 8.69 -6.13 4.91
C ARG A 64 8.69 -6.52 6.39
N GLU A 65 9.05 -7.75 6.72
CA GLU A 65 9.15 -8.22 8.12
C GLU A 65 10.15 -7.38 8.93
N ILE A 66 11.33 -7.09 8.36
CA ILE A 66 12.34 -6.21 8.98
C ILE A 66 11.76 -4.81 9.22
N ARG A 67 11.00 -4.27 8.25
CA ARG A 67 10.36 -2.96 8.39
C ARG A 67 9.27 -3.01 9.47
N GLU A 68 8.41 -4.01 9.47
CA GLU A 68 7.36 -4.17 10.49
C GLU A 68 7.95 -4.24 11.90
N ASP A 69 9.01 -5.02 12.11
CA ASP A 69 9.66 -5.11 13.43
C ASP A 69 10.35 -3.80 13.84
N GLN A 70 10.94 -3.07 12.88
CA GLN A 70 11.49 -1.74 13.12
C GLN A 70 10.39 -0.74 13.54
N TYR A 71 9.25 -0.75 12.85
CA TYR A 71 8.14 0.14 13.15
C TYR A 71 7.41 -0.23 14.45
N LYS A 72 7.35 -1.51 14.82
CA LYS A 72 6.92 -1.93 16.18
C LYS A 72 7.83 -1.34 17.24
N HIS A 73 9.15 -1.42 17.04
CA HIS A 73 10.09 -0.83 17.98
C HIS A 73 9.93 0.70 18.08
N TYR A 74 9.69 1.38 16.96
CA TYR A 74 9.40 2.81 16.95
C TYR A 74 8.12 3.14 17.71
N ALA A 75 7.05 2.38 17.48
CA ALA A 75 5.78 2.54 18.18
C ALA A 75 5.94 2.38 19.69
N GLU A 76 6.69 1.36 20.14
CA GLU A 76 7.01 1.16 21.56
C GLU A 76 7.77 2.34 22.17
N ILE A 77 8.74 2.91 21.45
CA ILE A 77 9.49 4.08 21.91
C ILE A 77 8.55 5.27 22.07
N VAL A 78 7.72 5.55 21.07
CA VAL A 78 6.77 6.68 21.10
C VAL A 78 5.81 6.52 22.27
N PHE A 79 5.17 5.35 22.41
CA PHE A 79 4.29 5.08 23.55
C PHE A 79 4.98 5.23 24.90
N ASN A 80 6.19 4.71 25.05
CA ASN A 80 6.90 4.80 26.32
C ASN A 80 7.27 6.24 26.70
N ASN A 81 7.49 7.12 25.72
CA ASN A 81 7.73 8.54 25.95
C ASN A 81 6.43 9.31 26.24
N THR A 82 5.29 8.91 25.68
CA THR A 82 4.01 9.61 25.85
C THR A 82 3.15 9.07 26.99
N LYS A 83 3.43 7.88 27.53
CA LYS A 83 2.58 7.19 28.52
C LYS A 83 2.26 8.01 29.77
N GLU A 84 3.23 8.75 30.30
CA GLU A 84 3.00 9.53 31.53
C GLU A 84 2.10 10.72 31.23
N GLN A 85 2.27 11.36 30.07
CA GLN A 85 1.38 12.42 29.62
C GLN A 85 -0.03 11.90 29.36
N LEU A 86 -0.17 10.74 28.70
CA LEU A 86 -1.46 10.08 28.51
C LEU A 86 -2.18 9.84 29.85
N ARG A 87 -1.43 9.37 30.85
CA ARG A 87 -1.96 9.13 32.20
C ARG A 87 -2.37 10.42 32.90
N GLU A 88 -1.57 11.48 32.78
CA GLU A 88 -1.88 12.78 33.34
C GLU A 88 -3.14 13.39 32.71
N GLU A 89 -3.24 13.37 31.38
CA GLU A 89 -4.41 13.84 30.64
C GLU A 89 -5.68 13.06 31.02
N ALA A 90 -5.57 11.74 31.18
CA ALA A 90 -6.68 10.90 31.62
C ALA A 90 -7.13 11.25 33.05
N ASN A 91 -6.18 11.47 33.98
CA ASN A 91 -6.49 11.90 35.35
C ASN A 91 -7.13 13.28 35.40
N ASN A 92 -6.82 14.15 34.43
CA ASN A 92 -7.44 15.46 34.25
C ASN A 92 -8.83 15.38 33.58
N GLY A 93 -9.34 14.18 33.29
CA GLY A 93 -10.63 13.97 32.64
C GLY A 93 -10.63 14.28 31.14
N ARG A 94 -9.45 14.37 30.50
CA ARG A 94 -9.35 14.44 29.05
C ARG A 94 -9.39 13.03 28.47
N PHE A 95 -10.00 12.90 27.30
CA PHE A 95 -10.13 11.64 26.55
C PHE A 95 -9.25 11.63 25.30
N ARG A 96 -8.37 12.63 25.17
CA ARG A 96 -7.54 12.85 23.99
C ARG A 96 -6.22 13.47 24.39
N TYR A 97 -5.15 12.97 23.77
CA TYR A 97 -3.82 13.58 23.75
C TYR A 97 -3.32 13.66 22.31
N THR A 98 -2.66 14.76 21.95
CA THR A 98 -2.17 15.01 20.59
C THR A 98 -0.69 15.34 20.61
N VAL A 99 0.07 14.73 19.70
CA VAL A 99 1.50 14.94 19.53
C VAL A 99 1.75 15.33 18.07
N SER A 100 2.55 16.37 17.83
CA SER A 100 2.88 16.77 16.46
C SER A 100 3.78 15.70 15.80
N GLU A 101 3.72 15.58 14.47
CA GLU A 101 4.65 14.73 13.72
C GLU A 101 6.11 15.11 14.00
N GLU A 102 6.39 16.40 14.17
CA GLU A 102 7.74 16.89 14.48
C GLU A 102 8.21 16.38 15.85
N ASP A 103 7.35 16.41 16.86
CA ASP A 103 7.68 15.87 18.19
C ASP A 103 7.89 14.35 18.14
N VAL A 104 7.06 13.61 17.40
CA VAL A 104 7.26 12.17 17.19
C VAL A 104 8.61 11.89 16.53
N LYS A 105 8.96 12.65 15.49
CA LYS A 105 10.26 12.53 14.80
C LYS A 105 11.42 12.89 15.73
N ASN A 106 11.27 13.90 16.59
CA ASN A 106 12.28 14.28 17.57
C ASN A 106 12.49 13.19 18.63
N ILE A 107 11.41 12.60 19.17
CA ILE A 107 11.47 11.46 20.10
C ILE A 107 12.29 10.31 19.49
N LEU A 108 12.06 9.98 18.22
CA LEU A 108 12.75 8.89 17.54
C LEU A 108 14.20 9.25 17.20
N LYS A 109 14.45 10.51 16.79
CA LYS A 109 15.78 11.03 16.49
C LYS A 109 16.69 11.02 17.71
N ASP A 110 16.18 11.37 18.89
CA ASP A 110 16.91 11.31 20.15
C ASP A 110 17.32 9.88 20.54
N LYS A 111 16.66 8.87 19.96
CA LYS A 111 17.02 7.45 20.09
C LYS A 111 17.87 6.92 18.93
N GLY A 112 18.30 7.79 18.01
CA GLY A 112 19.16 7.45 16.87
C GLY A 112 18.41 6.98 15.63
N PHE A 113 17.07 7.13 15.59
CA PHE A 113 16.25 6.72 14.45
C PHE A 113 15.85 7.93 13.60
N GLY A 114 16.03 7.82 12.28
CA GLY A 114 15.68 8.89 11.32
C GLY A 114 14.94 8.33 10.11
N GLY A 115 14.27 9.22 9.36
CA GLY A 115 13.57 8.86 8.12
C GLY A 115 12.28 8.06 8.36
N VAL A 116 11.55 8.40 9.43
CA VAL A 116 10.31 7.74 9.81
C VAL A 116 9.16 8.30 8.97
N ASP A 117 8.45 7.40 8.29
CA ASP A 117 7.15 7.67 7.69
C ASP A 117 6.07 7.62 8.80
N ILE A 118 5.31 8.70 8.96
CA ILE A 118 4.31 8.80 10.03
C ILE A 118 3.11 7.92 9.76
N ASP A 119 2.72 7.70 8.51
CA ASP A 119 1.54 6.89 8.20
C ASP A 119 1.79 5.42 8.55
N ASP A 120 2.94 4.89 8.14
CA ASP A 120 3.38 3.54 8.52
C ASP A 120 3.49 3.40 10.06
N LEU A 121 3.95 4.45 10.75
CA LEU A 121 4.06 4.44 12.21
C LEU A 121 2.70 4.48 12.90
N VAL A 122 1.75 5.26 12.38
CA VAL A 122 0.40 5.39 12.92
C VAL A 122 -0.36 4.07 12.78
N GLU A 123 -0.16 3.32 11.70
CA GLU A 123 -0.73 1.97 11.55
C GLU A 123 -0.29 1.07 12.72
N VAL A 124 1.02 0.99 12.97
CA VAL A 124 1.57 0.13 14.03
C VAL A 124 1.23 0.65 15.44
N LEU A 125 1.25 1.97 15.65
CA LEU A 125 0.77 2.59 16.89
C LEU A 125 -0.70 2.27 17.14
N SER A 126 -1.52 2.25 16.10
CA SER A 126 -2.94 1.90 16.22
C SER A 126 -3.14 0.46 16.64
N GLU A 127 -2.34 -0.47 16.11
CA GLU A 127 -2.38 -1.87 16.53
C GLU A 127 -1.96 -2.01 17.99
N LEU A 128 -0.85 -1.39 18.39
CA LEU A 128 -0.35 -1.42 19.76
C LEU A 128 -1.34 -0.75 20.73
N GLY A 129 -1.87 0.41 20.38
CA GLY A 129 -2.84 1.17 21.17
C GLY A 129 -4.14 0.40 21.41
N ARG A 130 -4.66 -0.32 20.41
CA ARG A 130 -5.86 -1.17 20.57
C ARG A 130 -5.70 -2.21 21.68
N THR A 131 -4.49 -2.75 21.89
CA THR A 131 -4.23 -3.70 22.98
C THR A 131 -4.38 -3.08 24.37
N MET A 132 -4.29 -1.75 24.45
CA MET A 132 -4.37 -0.96 25.68
C MET A 132 -5.70 -0.18 25.80
N GLY A 133 -6.62 -0.34 24.84
CA GLY A 133 -7.86 0.44 24.78
C GLY A 133 -7.68 1.87 24.30
N ILE A 134 -6.58 2.18 23.62
CA ILE A 134 -6.26 3.51 23.09
C ILE A 134 -6.45 3.49 21.56
N GLY A 135 -7.34 4.33 21.05
CA GLY A 135 -7.43 4.64 19.62
C GLY A 135 -6.27 5.55 19.21
N VAL A 136 -5.62 5.25 18.09
CA VAL A 136 -4.60 6.12 17.49
C VAL A 136 -5.02 6.49 16.07
N SER A 137 -4.82 7.75 15.69
CA SER A 137 -5.05 8.25 14.33
C SER A 137 -4.11 9.40 14.00
N SER A 138 -3.95 9.71 12.70
CA SER A 138 -3.30 10.94 12.25
C SER A 138 -4.34 11.93 11.72
N LYS A 139 -4.02 13.22 11.81
CA LYS A 139 -4.78 14.28 11.17
C LYS A 139 -3.87 15.38 10.69
N GLU A 140 -4.06 15.80 9.45
CA GLU A 140 -3.38 16.94 8.87
C GLU A 140 -4.21 18.21 9.09
N TYR A 141 -3.52 19.29 9.45
CA TYR A 141 -4.08 20.63 9.55
C TYR A 141 -3.28 21.58 8.66
N LEU A 142 -3.98 22.48 7.98
CA LEU A 142 -3.34 23.58 7.26
C LEU A 142 -2.68 24.53 8.26
N LYS A 143 -1.39 24.83 8.06
CA LYS A 143 -0.71 25.92 8.74
C LYS A 143 -1.14 27.24 8.12
N ASP A 144 -1.90 28.04 8.86
CA ASP A 144 -2.13 29.44 8.51
C ASP A 144 -0.84 30.25 8.74
N LEU A 145 0.00 30.37 7.71
CA LEU A 145 1.14 31.29 7.72
C LEU A 145 0.69 32.65 7.17
N VAL A 146 0.67 33.65 8.05
CA VAL A 146 0.49 35.05 7.67
C VAL A 146 1.87 35.71 7.62
N TYR A 147 2.35 36.04 6.42
CA TYR A 147 3.55 36.86 6.25
C TYR A 147 3.22 38.35 6.46
N GLU A 148 4.24 39.17 6.78
CA GLU A 148 4.09 40.61 7.06
C GLU A 148 3.51 41.42 5.88
N ASP A 149 3.52 40.87 4.66
CA ASP A 149 2.96 41.46 3.44
C ASP A 149 1.48 41.11 3.19
N GLY A 150 0.87 40.26 4.04
CA GLY A 150 -0.53 39.88 3.95
C GLY A 150 -0.85 38.81 2.91
N GLU A 151 0.15 38.24 2.24
CA GLU A 151 -0.05 37.09 1.34
C GLU A 151 -0.18 35.80 2.17
N ARG A 152 -1.33 35.11 2.04
CA ARG A 152 -1.50 33.75 2.59
C ARG A 152 -0.85 32.75 1.65
N LYS A 153 0.03 31.92 2.18
CA LYS A 153 0.40 30.65 1.54
C LYS A 153 -0.30 29.51 2.26
N GLU A 154 -1.14 28.77 1.53
CA GLU A 154 -1.90 27.62 2.03
C GLU A 154 -1.16 26.28 1.80
N ASP A 155 0.18 26.30 1.72
CA ASP A 155 0.96 25.17 1.20
C ASP A 155 1.64 24.30 2.27
N GLU A 156 1.57 24.67 3.56
CA GLU A 156 2.17 23.86 4.63
C GLU A 156 1.09 23.11 5.43
N TYR A 157 1.20 21.79 5.47
CA TYR A 157 0.39 20.92 6.32
C TYR A 157 1.19 20.52 7.55
N GLU A 158 0.53 20.45 8.69
CA GLU A 158 1.06 19.90 9.92
C GLU A 158 0.27 18.65 10.31
N THR A 159 0.96 17.52 10.37
CA THR A 159 0.38 16.25 10.79
C THR A 159 0.45 16.12 12.30
N TRP A 160 -0.65 15.66 12.89
CA TRP A 160 -0.76 15.39 14.32
C TRP A 160 -1.15 13.93 14.54
N VAL A 161 -0.47 13.26 15.47
CA VAL A 161 -0.84 11.94 15.97
C VAL A 161 -1.74 12.12 17.18
N ILE A 162 -2.92 11.52 17.13
CA ILE A 162 -3.99 11.66 18.10
C ILE A 162 -4.17 10.33 18.83
N PHE A 163 -4.12 10.36 20.16
CA PHE A 163 -4.40 9.24 21.05
C PHE A 163 -5.73 9.50 21.78
N GLU A 164 -6.66 8.55 21.75
CA GLU A 164 -8.01 8.68 22.36
C GLU A 164 -8.34 7.44 23.21
N TRP A 165 -9.05 7.59 24.34
CA TRP A 165 -9.42 6.49 25.25
C TRP A 165 -10.78 6.70 25.92
#